data_AF-A0A401I4K9-F1
#
_entry.id   AF-A0A401I4K9-F1
#
_cell.length_a   1.000
_cell.length_b   1.000
_cell.length_c   1.000
_cell.angle_alpha   90.00
_cell.angle_beta   90.00
_cell.angle_gamma   90.00
#
_symmetry.space_group_name_H-M   'P 1'
#
loop_
_entity.id
_entity.type
_entity.pdbx_description
1 polymer ?
#
loop_
_entity_poly.entity_id
_entity_poly.type
_entity_poly.pdbx_seq_one_letter_code
_entity_poly.pdbx_strand_id
1 'polypeptide(L)'
;MTIYREWLIRKFEEIKRRTQKAIEQLDDSQLNWDPDVHSHNIPALLRHIEGNMKERIVKGIRGEPITRDREREFAKDGMSREEALALIGDTMDEIVRTVTGMTEAQFEDTQVVRGRDRTHLDMLLQCAAHYSEHMGQILFIAKQHKQASYRSTSV
;
A
#
# COMPACT_ATOMS: atom_id res chain seq x y z
N MET A 1 2.91 -1.49 24.27
CA MET A 1 2.83 -1.29 22.80
C MET A 1 1.63 -1.97 22.13
N THR A 2 0.80 -2.74 22.86
CA THR A 2 -0.35 -3.48 22.34
C THR A 2 -1.35 -2.65 21.52
N ILE A 3 -1.72 -1.45 22.01
CA ILE A 3 -2.69 -0.57 21.32
C ILE A 3 -2.20 -0.18 19.92
N TYR A 4 -0.91 0.17 19.78
CA TYR A 4 -0.33 0.55 18.48
C TYR A 4 -0.30 -0.63 17.52
N ARG A 5 0.11 -1.82 17.99
CA ARG A 5 0.13 -3.03 17.16
C ARG A 5 -1.25 -3.35 16.61
N GLU A 6 -2.26 -3.42 17.48
CA GLU A 6 -3.63 -3.71 17.07
C GLU A 6 -4.20 -2.64 16.13
N TRP A 7 -3.88 -1.37 16.37
CA TRP A 7 -4.31 -0.29 15.48
C TRP A 7 -3.67 -0.42 14.09
N LEU A 8 -2.36 -0.67 14.03
CA LEU A 8 -1.62 -0.83 12.78
C LEU A 8 -2.14 -2.03 11.98
N ILE A 9 -2.33 -3.18 12.62
CA ILE A 9 -2.88 -4.39 11.97
C ILE A 9 -4.26 -4.07 11.37
N ARG A 10 -5.19 -3.56 12.19
CA ARG A 10 -6.52 -3.18 11.72
C ARG A 10 -6.46 -2.18 10.57
N LYS A 11 -5.52 -1.24 10.61
CA LYS A 11 -5.37 -0.22 9.58
C LYS A 11 -4.89 -0.80 8.25
N PHE A 12 -3.89 -1.67 8.24
CA PHE A 12 -3.40 -2.29 7.01
C PHE A 12 -4.41 -3.30 6.43
N GLU A 13 -5.14 -4.03 7.28
CA GLU A 13 -6.26 -4.86 6.84
C GLU A 13 -7.40 -4.03 6.24
N GLU A 14 -7.70 -2.86 6.81
CA GLU A 14 -8.67 -1.92 6.24
C GLU A 14 -8.23 -1.45 4.85
N ILE A 15 -6.96 -1.04 4.70
CA ILE A 15 -6.39 -0.59 3.42
C ILE A 15 -6.47 -1.71 2.39
N LYS A 16 -6.07 -2.94 2.75
CA LYS A 16 -6.18 -4.14 1.90
C LYS A 16 -7.61 -4.32 1.42
N ARG A 17 -8.55 -4.52 2.36
CA ARG A 17 -9.95 -4.82 2.06
C ARG A 17 -10.60 -3.74 1.19
N ARG A 18 -10.41 -2.47 1.54
CA ARG A 18 -11.05 -1.36 0.83
C ARG A 18 -10.49 -1.16 -0.57
N THR A 19 -9.19 -1.38 -0.75
CA THR A 19 -8.54 -1.30 -2.06
C THR A 19 -8.98 -2.45 -2.95
N GLN A 20 -8.99 -3.69 -2.43
CA GLN A 20 -9.49 -4.86 -3.16
C GLN A 20 -10.95 -4.71 -3.59
N LYS A 21 -11.85 -4.31 -2.67
CA LYS A 21 -13.27 -4.03 -2.98
C LYS A 21 -13.46 -2.95 -4.05
N ALA A 22 -12.53 -2.00 -4.21
CA ALA A 22 -12.60 -1.01 -5.27
C ALA A 22 -12.16 -1.58 -6.62
N ILE A 23 -11.05 -2.33 -6.62
CA ILE A 23 -10.50 -3.01 -7.81
C ILE A 23 -11.47 -4.05 -8.37
N GLU A 24 -12.12 -4.84 -7.50
CA GLU A 24 -13.12 -5.85 -7.87
C GLU A 24 -14.27 -5.29 -8.72
N GLN A 25 -14.58 -4.00 -8.57
CA GLN A 25 -15.65 -3.37 -9.33
C GLN A 25 -15.21 -3.07 -10.77
N LEU A 26 -13.93 -2.80 -11.02
CA LEU A 26 -13.41 -2.30 -12.30
C LEU A 26 -13.10 -3.42 -13.28
N ASP A 27 -13.43 -3.27 -14.56
CA ASP A 27 -12.86 -4.12 -15.63
C ASP A 27 -11.40 -3.77 -15.92
N ASP A 28 -10.70 -4.60 -16.68
CA ASP A 28 -9.28 -4.40 -16.97
C ASP A 28 -9.02 -3.08 -17.71
N SER A 29 -9.96 -2.61 -18.55
CA SER A 29 -9.82 -1.32 -19.23
C SER A 29 -9.93 -0.15 -18.25
N GLN A 30 -10.84 -0.22 -17.28
CA GLN A 30 -11.02 0.79 -16.24
C GLN A 30 -9.90 0.76 -15.20
N LEU A 31 -9.41 -0.42 -14.85
CA LEU A 31 -8.26 -0.60 -13.95
C LEU A 31 -7.01 0.07 -14.52
N ASN A 32 -6.76 -0.14 -15.81
CA ASN A 32 -5.58 0.36 -16.51
C ASN A 32 -5.79 1.75 -17.13
N TRP A 33 -6.92 2.41 -16.86
CA TRP A 33 -7.19 3.74 -17.37
C TRP A 33 -6.15 4.74 -16.85
N ASP A 34 -5.60 5.52 -17.78
CA ASP A 34 -4.61 6.55 -17.48
C ASP A 34 -5.28 7.94 -17.44
N PRO A 35 -5.33 8.61 -16.28
CA PRO A 35 -5.97 9.91 -16.14
C PRO A 35 -5.34 11.02 -17.00
N ASP A 36 -4.03 11.19 -16.90
CA ASP A 36 -3.24 12.20 -17.61
C ASP A 36 -1.74 11.98 -17.36
N VAL A 37 -0.88 12.84 -17.94
CA VAL A 37 0.59 12.70 -17.85
C VAL A 37 1.18 13.00 -16.46
N HIS A 38 0.45 13.69 -15.60
CA HIS A 38 0.86 14.12 -14.26
C HIS A 38 0.27 13.24 -13.15
N SER A 39 -0.77 12.47 -13.47
CA SER A 39 -1.48 11.58 -12.56
C SER A 39 -1.05 10.12 -12.75
N HIS A 40 -1.18 9.33 -11.68
CA HIS A 40 -0.89 7.89 -11.72
C HIS A 40 -2.16 7.09 -11.99
N ASN A 41 -2.04 6.04 -12.80
CA ASN A 41 -3.06 5.00 -12.90
C ASN A 41 -3.00 4.05 -11.69
N ILE A 42 -4.04 3.22 -11.51
CA ILE A 42 -4.09 2.26 -10.39
C ILE A 42 -2.86 1.32 -10.36
N PRO A 43 -2.43 0.73 -11.49
CA PRO A 43 -1.23 -0.13 -11.53
C PRO A 43 0.03 0.54 -10.94
N ALA A 44 0.31 1.79 -11.33
CA ALA A 44 1.44 2.54 -10.81
C ALA A 44 1.31 2.83 -9.31
N LEU A 45 0.10 3.19 -8.84
CA LEU A 45 -0.15 3.38 -7.40
C LEU A 45 0.14 2.10 -6.59
N LEU A 46 -0.30 0.95 -7.09
CA LEU A 46 -0.07 -0.34 -6.42
C LEU A 46 1.42 -0.72 -6.39
N ARG A 47 2.14 -0.55 -7.52
CA ARG A 47 3.58 -0.77 -7.57
C ARG A 47 4.35 0.15 -6.64
N HIS A 48 3.97 1.42 -6.57
CA HIS A 48 4.59 2.38 -5.65
C HIS A 48 4.36 2.00 -4.17
N ILE A 49 3.16 1.55 -3.79
CA ILE A 49 2.90 1.01 -2.44
C ILE A 49 3.80 -0.19 -2.16
N GLU A 50 3.90 -1.15 -3.07
CA GLU A 50 4.74 -2.34 -2.93
C GLU A 50 6.23 -1.97 -2.78
N GLY A 51 6.73 -1.10 -3.66
CA GLY A 51 8.11 -0.61 -3.63
C GLY A 51 8.45 0.14 -2.34
N ASN A 52 7.51 0.96 -1.85
CA ASN A 52 7.66 1.63 -0.56
C ASN A 52 7.69 0.63 0.61
N MET A 53 6.82 -0.38 0.59
CA MET A 53 6.77 -1.43 1.59
C MET A 53 8.09 -2.21 1.63
N LYS A 54 8.62 -2.61 0.46
CA LYS A 54 9.93 -3.27 0.37
C LYS A 54 11.04 -2.42 0.99
N GLU A 55 11.10 -1.12 0.68
CA GLU A 55 12.13 -0.23 1.23
C GLU A 55 12.00 -0.03 2.75
N ARG A 56 10.78 0.22 3.25
CA ARG A 56 10.57 0.62 4.65
C ARG A 56 10.46 -0.55 5.60
N ILE A 57 9.87 -1.65 5.15
CA ILE A 57 9.52 -2.78 6.01
C ILE A 57 10.53 -3.90 5.83
N VAL A 58 10.70 -4.41 4.61
CA VAL A 58 11.62 -5.54 4.34
C VAL A 58 13.08 -5.11 4.58
N LYS A 59 13.52 -4.03 3.93
CA LYS A 59 14.88 -3.52 4.15
C LYS A 59 15.02 -2.76 5.47
N GLY A 60 14.11 -1.83 5.74
CA GLY A 60 14.23 -0.92 6.87
C GLY A 60 14.05 -1.58 8.24
N ILE A 61 12.98 -2.37 8.43
CA ILE A 61 12.65 -2.98 9.74
C ILE A 61 13.30 -4.36 9.89
N ARG A 62 13.25 -5.19 8.83
CA ARG A 62 13.77 -6.57 8.90
C ARG A 62 15.26 -6.67 8.56
N GLY A 63 15.86 -5.62 7.99
CA GLY A 63 17.26 -5.63 7.58
C GLY A 63 17.55 -6.53 6.39
N GLU A 64 16.54 -6.91 5.61
CA GLU A 64 16.68 -7.85 4.51
C GLU A 64 17.05 -7.13 3.20
N PRO A 65 17.88 -7.74 2.35
CA PRO A 65 18.21 -7.15 1.06
C PRO A 65 16.98 -7.12 0.15
N ILE A 66 16.82 -6.03 -0.59
CA ILE A 66 15.78 -5.88 -1.61
C ILE A 66 16.38 -5.49 -2.94
N THR A 67 15.70 -5.87 -4.02
CA THR A 67 15.89 -5.25 -5.34
C THR A 67 14.73 -4.30 -5.57
N ARG A 68 15.02 -3.02 -5.78
CA ARG A 68 14.01 -1.98 -5.99
C ARG A 68 14.27 -1.26 -7.32
N ASP A 69 13.29 -1.34 -8.20
CA ASP A 69 13.28 -0.62 -9.47
C ASP A 69 12.30 0.55 -9.37
N ARG A 70 12.87 1.72 -9.05
CA ARG A 70 12.07 2.92 -8.81
C ARG A 70 11.45 3.48 -10.09
N GLU A 71 12.07 3.27 -11.24
CA GLU A 71 11.50 3.75 -12.51
C GLU A 71 10.27 2.92 -12.87
N ARG A 72 10.33 1.62 -12.64
CA ARG A 72 9.20 0.71 -12.87
C ARG A 72 8.01 0.95 -11.95
N GLU A 73 8.22 1.48 -10.75
CA GLU A 73 7.12 1.88 -9.86
C GLU A 73 6.18 2.92 -10.50
N PHE A 74 6.71 3.75 -11.41
CA PHE A 74 5.96 4.79 -12.12
C PHE A 74 5.66 4.43 -13.58
N ALA A 75 6.03 3.23 -14.01
CA ALA A 75 5.64 2.72 -15.32
C ALA A 75 4.12 2.65 -15.40
N LYS A 76 3.58 2.98 -16.57
CA LYS A 76 2.14 2.95 -16.86
C LYS A 76 1.72 1.66 -17.57
N ASP A 77 2.57 0.64 -17.53
CA ASP A 77 2.24 -0.70 -18.00
C ASP A 77 1.06 -1.26 -17.18
N GLY A 78 0.13 -1.89 -17.90
CA GLY A 78 -1.08 -2.41 -17.29
C GLY A 78 -0.86 -3.66 -16.45
N MET A 79 -1.87 -4.04 -15.69
CA MET A 79 -1.99 -5.32 -14.98
C MET A 79 -3.41 -5.84 -15.13
N SER A 80 -3.57 -7.16 -15.11
CA SER A 80 -4.88 -7.78 -14.94
C SER A 80 -5.46 -7.46 -13.57
N ARG A 81 -6.79 -7.55 -13.44
CA ARG A 81 -7.45 -7.43 -12.14
C ARG A 81 -6.90 -8.43 -11.11
N GLU A 82 -6.60 -9.66 -11.53
CA GLU A 82 -6.08 -10.70 -10.63
C GLU A 82 -4.70 -10.31 -10.07
N GLU A 83 -3.80 -9.86 -10.93
CA GLU A 83 -2.48 -9.36 -10.52
C GLU A 83 -2.60 -8.16 -9.56
N ALA A 84 -3.52 -7.23 -9.83
CA ALA A 84 -3.76 -6.08 -8.97
C ALA A 84 -4.23 -6.48 -7.56
N LEU A 85 -5.16 -7.44 -7.49
CA LEU A 85 -5.71 -7.95 -6.22
C LEU A 85 -4.68 -8.73 -5.42
N ALA A 86 -3.87 -9.55 -6.10
CA ALA A 86 -2.76 -10.28 -5.48
C ALA A 86 -1.70 -9.31 -4.95
N LEU A 87 -1.24 -8.36 -5.77
CA LEU A 87 -0.20 -7.40 -5.41
C LEU A 87 -0.53 -6.62 -4.13
N ILE A 88 -1.72 -6.02 -4.05
CA ILE A 88 -2.12 -5.29 -2.84
C ILE A 88 -2.35 -6.21 -1.64
N GLY A 89 -2.87 -7.43 -1.88
CA GLY A 89 -3.12 -8.43 -0.86
C GLY A 89 -1.82 -8.87 -0.19
N ASP A 90 -0.87 -9.32 -0.99
CA ASP A 90 0.44 -9.79 -0.55
C ASP A 90 1.23 -8.67 0.14
N THR A 91 1.16 -7.45 -0.41
CA THR A 91 1.83 -6.28 0.17
C THR A 91 1.34 -5.98 1.58
N MET A 92 0.02 -5.96 1.79
CA MET A 92 -0.54 -5.65 3.12
C MET A 92 -0.36 -6.81 4.09
N ASP A 93 -0.48 -8.06 3.63
CA ASP A 93 -0.27 -9.24 4.47
C ASP A 93 1.18 -9.32 4.97
N GLU A 94 2.15 -8.92 4.15
CA GLU A 94 3.56 -8.86 4.56
C GLU A 94 3.79 -7.85 5.70
N ILE A 95 3.14 -6.69 5.63
CA ILE A 95 3.20 -5.69 6.69
C ILE A 95 2.53 -6.23 7.96
N VAL A 96 1.33 -6.80 7.84
CA VAL A 96 0.60 -7.37 8.97
C VAL A 96 1.40 -8.49 9.65
N ARG A 97 2.02 -9.39 8.88
CA ARG A 97 2.93 -10.42 9.40
C ARG A 97 4.10 -9.80 10.16
N THR A 98 4.75 -8.79 9.58
CA THR A 98 5.86 -8.08 10.22
C THR A 98 5.43 -7.45 11.55
N VAL A 99 4.36 -6.65 11.53
CA VAL A 99 3.82 -5.98 12.72
C VAL A 99 3.36 -6.97 13.77
N THR A 100 2.85 -8.14 13.39
CA THR A 100 2.44 -9.20 14.34
C THR A 100 3.65 -9.84 15.02
N GLY A 101 4.73 -10.09 14.28
CA GLY A 101 5.94 -10.76 14.77
C GLY A 101 6.90 -9.88 15.58
N MET A 102 6.80 -8.55 15.49
CA MET A 102 7.70 -7.64 16.20
C MET A 102 7.57 -7.74 17.73
N THR A 103 8.65 -7.61 18.48
CA THR A 103 8.63 -7.40 19.94
C THR A 103 8.31 -5.93 20.27
N GLU A 104 8.04 -5.61 21.54
CA GLU A 104 7.81 -4.21 21.93
C GLU A 104 9.05 -3.34 21.72
N ALA A 105 10.25 -3.84 22.03
CA ALA A 105 11.51 -3.13 21.83
C ALA A 105 11.77 -2.84 20.34
N GLN A 106 11.39 -3.76 19.44
CA GLN A 106 11.54 -3.55 18.00
C GLN A 106 10.71 -2.40 17.44
N PHE A 107 9.68 -1.90 18.16
CA PHE A 107 9.00 -0.67 17.75
C PHE A 107 9.81 0.60 18.02
N GLU A 108 10.74 0.54 18.98
CA GLU A 108 11.61 1.64 19.40
C GLU A 108 12.95 1.65 18.64
N ASP A 109 13.37 0.51 18.08
CA ASP A 109 14.48 0.42 17.15
C ASP A 109 14.33 1.39 15.98
N THR A 110 15.45 1.78 15.37
CA THR A 110 15.50 2.82 14.36
C THR A 110 16.06 2.36 13.02
N GLN A 111 15.63 3.03 11.96
CA GLN A 111 16.19 2.93 10.62
C GLN A 111 16.52 4.33 10.09
N VAL A 112 17.56 4.41 9.23
CA VAL A 112 17.95 5.67 8.60
C VAL A 112 17.08 5.94 7.38
N VAL A 113 16.29 7.01 7.42
CA VAL A 113 15.44 7.45 6.32
C VAL A 113 15.76 8.88 5.95
N ARG A 114 16.27 9.09 4.73
CA ARG A 114 16.68 10.41 4.21
C ARG A 114 17.65 11.12 5.15
N GLY A 115 18.63 10.37 5.68
CA GLY A 115 19.68 10.88 6.56
C GLY A 115 19.23 11.19 7.99
N ARG A 116 18.08 10.68 8.43
CA ARG A 116 17.58 10.84 9.80
C ARG A 116 17.15 9.51 10.38
N ASP A 117 17.43 9.31 11.66
CA ASP A 117 16.94 8.15 12.40
C ASP A 117 15.43 8.29 12.63
N ARG A 118 14.72 7.22 12.32
CA ARG A 118 13.27 7.11 12.49
C ARG A 118 12.99 5.80 13.20
N THR A 119 12.16 5.84 14.25
CA THR A 119 11.73 4.62 14.92
C THR A 119 10.88 3.77 13.98
N HIS A 120 10.88 2.46 14.18
CA HIS A 120 10.02 1.56 13.41
C HIS A 120 8.54 1.90 13.60
N LEU A 121 8.13 2.32 14.80
CA LEU A 121 6.77 2.81 15.03
C LEU A 121 6.43 4.03 14.17
N ASP A 122 7.31 5.05 14.12
CA ASP A 122 7.10 6.24 13.27
C ASP A 122 7.01 5.84 11.79
N MET A 123 7.85 4.91 11.34
CA MET A 123 7.80 4.41 9.96
C MET A 123 6.51 3.66 9.62
N LEU A 124 6.02 2.82 10.53
CA LEU A 124 4.76 2.10 10.34
C LEU A 124 3.56 3.07 10.30
N LEU A 125 3.54 4.08 11.17
CA LEU A 125 2.51 5.11 11.17
C LEU A 125 2.53 5.96 9.89
N GLN A 126 3.71 6.35 9.42
CA GLN A 126 3.86 7.06 8.15
C GLN A 126 3.43 6.21 6.96
N CYS A 127 3.75 4.90 6.94
CA CYS A 127 3.27 3.98 5.91
C CYS A 127 1.74 3.88 5.93
N ALA A 128 1.12 3.76 7.11
CA ALA A 128 -0.33 3.69 7.25
C ALA A 128 -1.04 4.95 6.71
N ALA A 129 -0.49 6.14 6.97
CA ALA A 129 -1.00 7.40 6.44
C ALA A 129 -0.84 7.46 4.90
N HIS A 130 0.38 7.25 4.41
CA HIS A 130 0.72 7.30 2.98
C HIS A 130 -0.10 6.31 2.15
N TYR A 131 -0.26 5.06 2.60
CA TYR A 131 -1.05 4.06 1.88
C TYR A 131 -2.55 4.35 1.95
N SER A 132 -3.02 5.06 2.98
CA SER A 132 -4.42 5.55 3.01
C SER A 132 -4.67 6.63 1.96
N GLU A 133 -3.68 7.49 1.68
CA GLU A 133 -3.76 8.51 0.62
C GLU A 133 -3.87 7.84 -0.76
N HIS A 134 -3.03 6.85 -1.03
CA HIS A 134 -3.08 6.09 -2.29
C HIS A 134 -4.35 5.25 -2.43
N MET A 135 -4.80 4.62 -1.35
CA MET A 135 -6.14 4.02 -1.33
C MET A 135 -7.19 5.07 -1.73
N GLY A 136 -7.14 6.28 -1.15
CA GLY A 136 -8.04 7.39 -1.51
C GLY A 136 -8.05 7.71 -3.02
N GLN A 137 -6.88 7.74 -3.65
CA GLN A 137 -6.75 7.94 -5.10
C GLN A 137 -7.39 6.80 -5.90
N ILE A 138 -7.15 5.54 -5.51
CA ILE A 138 -7.76 4.37 -6.16
C ILE A 138 -9.29 4.39 -6.01
N LEU A 139 -9.80 4.73 -4.82
CA LEU A 139 -11.24 4.86 -4.59
C LEU A 139 -11.84 5.98 -5.46
N PHE A 140 -11.11 7.08 -5.66
CA PHE A 140 -11.56 8.17 -6.51
C PHE A 140 -11.65 7.74 -7.97
N ILE A 141 -10.61 7.10 -8.51
CA ILE A 141 -10.61 6.57 -9.89
C ILE A 141 -11.77 5.58 -10.08
N ALA A 142 -11.95 4.65 -9.14
CA ALA A 142 -13.04 3.68 -9.22
C ALA A 142 -14.43 4.35 -9.22
N LYS A 143 -14.61 5.40 -8.41
CA LYS A 143 -15.85 6.21 -8.39
C LYS A 143 -16.08 6.94 -9.71
N GLN A 144 -15.04 7.47 -10.36
CA GLN A 144 -15.19 8.15 -11.66
C GLN A 144 -15.74 7.20 -12.73
N HIS A 145 -15.28 5.95 -12.76
CA HIS A 145 -15.78 4.95 -13.71
C HIS A 145 -17.15 4.39 -13.35
N LYS A 146 -17.44 4.17 -12.06
CA LYS A 146 -18.67 3.49 -11.64
C LYS A 146 -19.84 4.42 -11.37
N GLN A 147 -19.57 5.68 -11.01
CA GLN A 147 -20.60 6.70 -10.77
C GLN A 147 -21.72 6.17 -9.86
N ALA A 148 -22.98 6.21 -10.32
CA ALA A 148 -24.15 5.72 -9.59
C ALA A 148 -24.11 4.21 -9.27
N SER A 149 -23.30 3.42 -9.98
CA SER A 149 -23.13 1.98 -9.73
C SER A 149 -22.00 1.66 -8.74
N TYR A 150 -21.28 2.66 -8.22
CA TYR A 150 -20.21 2.43 -7.25
C TYR A 150 -20.76 1.91 -5.93
N ARG A 151 -20.21 0.79 -5.45
CA ARG A 151 -20.54 0.20 -4.14
C ARG A 151 -19.52 0.67 -3.11
N SER A 152 -20.02 1.19 -1.98
CA SER A 152 -19.14 1.64 -0.90
C SER A 152 -18.25 0.52 -0.38
N THR A 153 -16.98 0.84 -0.12
CA THR A 153 -15.99 -0.11 0.42
C THR A 153 -15.85 -0.04 1.94
N SER A 154 -16.47 0.95 2.58
CA SER A 154 -16.42 1.17 4.03
C SER A 154 -17.45 0.37 4.82
N VAL A 155 -18.38 -0.31 4.14
CA VAL A 155 -19.28 -1.31 4.73
C VAL A 155 -18.60 -2.65 4.93
#